data_AF-A0A3C0XNN7-F1
#
_entry.id   AF-A0A3C0XNN7-F1
#
_cell.length_a   1.000
_cell.length_b   1.000
_cell.length_c   1.000
_cell.angle_alpha   90.00
_cell.angle_beta   90.00
_cell.angle_gamma   90.00
#
_symmetry.space_group_name_H-M   'P 1'
#
loop_
_entity.id
_entity.type
_entity.pdbx_description
1 polymer ?
#
loop_
_entity_poly.entity_id
_entity_poly.type
_entity_poly.pdbx_seq_one_letter_code
_entity_poly.pdbx_strand_id
1 'polypeptide(L)'
;MNGFAVVLELFLASSLLVAASQKLLQTEAWRASRVDIAPDIPVTLWRSLPFVETLVGVGLAIGFRPWAGVAAVALFGMFGIVLAIAYRNGVRADCNCFGAFLPTKVGPVAIGRAIALALMSVALVRIGDPAAATGALALSVPLTVTALVSLYGTLRPMLSR
;
A
#
# COMPACT_ATOMS: atom_id res chain seq x y z
N MET A 1 23.20 -5.46 12.75
CA MET A 1 21.86 -5.42 12.14
C MET A 1 21.34 -3.99 12.25
N ASN A 2 20.99 -3.35 11.14
CA ASN A 2 20.39 -2.02 11.18
C ASN A 2 18.90 -2.18 11.54
N GLY A 3 18.58 -2.25 12.83
CA GLY A 3 17.20 -2.46 13.31
C GLY A 3 16.21 -1.46 12.70
N PHE A 4 16.68 -0.24 12.41
CA PHE A 4 15.91 0.78 11.70
C PHE A 4 15.45 0.35 10.29
N ALA A 5 16.30 -0.33 9.51
CA ALA A 5 15.95 -0.78 8.16
C ALA A 5 14.85 -1.85 8.20
N VAL A 6 14.94 -2.79 9.15
CA VAL A 6 13.94 -3.84 9.36
C VAL A 6 12.60 -3.22 9.76
N VAL A 7 12.61 -2.22 10.64
CA VAL A 7 11.39 -1.48 11.02
C VAL A 7 10.76 -0.81 9.79
N LEU A 8 11.56 -0.17 8.95
CA LEU A 8 11.08 0.43 7.70
C LEU A 8 10.48 -0.62 6.75
N GLU A 9 11.15 -1.76 6.56
CA GLU A 9 10.68 -2.86 5.71
C GLU A 9 9.32 -3.38 6.17
N LEU A 10 9.19 -3.72 7.45
CA LEU A 10 7.93 -4.23 8.01
C LEU A 10 6.82 -3.20 7.92
N PHE A 11 7.13 -1.92 8.12
CA PHE A 11 6.16 -0.84 8.00
C PHE A 11 5.68 -0.63 6.56
N LEU A 12 6.59 -0.61 5.59
CA LEU A 12 6.25 -0.48 4.17
C LEU A 12 5.53 -1.73 3.63
N ALA A 13 6.00 -2.92 4.02
CA ALA A 13 5.38 -4.20 3.70
C ALA A 13 3.93 -4.27 4.20
N SER A 14 3.72 -3.99 5.49
CA SER A 14 2.37 -3.98 6.07
C SER A 14 1.46 -2.96 5.41
N SER A 15 1.98 -1.76 5.10
CA SER A 15 1.22 -0.73 4.38
C SER A 15 0.72 -1.20 3.01
N LEU A 16 1.59 -1.85 2.22
CA LEU A 16 1.22 -2.40 0.91
C LEU A 16 0.26 -3.58 1.02
N LEU A 17 0.49 -4.50 1.97
CA LEU A 17 -0.36 -5.68 2.15
C LEU A 17 -1.76 -5.31 2.62
N VAL A 18 -1.89 -4.35 3.53
CA VAL A 18 -3.19 -3.82 3.95
C VAL A 18 -3.89 -3.13 2.77
N ALA A 19 -3.16 -2.31 2.01
CA ALA A 19 -3.71 -1.63 0.84
C ALA A 19 -4.19 -2.62 -0.24
N ALA A 20 -3.43 -3.68 -0.51
CA ALA A 20 -3.78 -4.73 -1.45
C ALA A 20 -5.01 -5.52 -0.98
N SER A 21 -5.00 -5.96 0.28
CA SER A 21 -6.08 -6.75 0.88
C SER A 21 -7.41 -6.00 0.79
N GLN A 22 -7.42 -4.70 1.03
CA GLN A 22 -8.65 -3.90 0.94
C GLN A 22 -9.15 -3.72 -0.48
N LYS A 23 -8.27 -3.56 -1.47
CA LYS A 23 -8.68 -3.50 -2.88
C LYS A 23 -9.25 -4.84 -3.35
N LEU A 24 -8.75 -5.96 -2.83
CA LEU A 24 -9.29 -7.29 -3.10
C LEU A 24 -10.65 -7.49 -2.42
N LEU A 25 -10.80 -7.08 -1.15
CA LEU A 25 -12.05 -7.22 -0.40
C LEU A 25 -13.16 -6.26 -0.89
N GLN A 26 -12.82 -5.05 -1.32
CA GLN A 26 -13.77 -4.04 -1.81
C GLN A 26 -13.64 -3.85 -3.32
N THR A 27 -13.66 -4.97 -4.05
CA THR A 27 -13.40 -5.00 -5.50
C THR A 27 -14.31 -4.05 -6.29
N GLU A 28 -15.59 -3.94 -5.95
CA GLU A 28 -16.53 -3.07 -6.68
C GLU A 28 -16.25 -1.59 -6.45
N ALA A 29 -16.11 -1.17 -5.19
CA ALA A 29 -15.78 0.22 -4.84
C ALA A 29 -14.42 0.64 -5.42
N TRP A 30 -13.42 -0.25 -5.39
CA TRP A 30 -12.12 -0.03 -6.03
C TRP A 30 -12.22 0.10 -7.56
N ARG A 31 -13.07 -0.71 -8.20
CA ARG A 31 -13.26 -0.61 -9.66
C ARG A 31 -14.01 0.66 -10.06
N ALA A 32 -14.99 1.07 -9.26
CA ALA A 32 -15.75 2.29 -9.49
C ALA A 32 -14.87 3.54 -9.39
N SER A 33 -13.99 3.60 -8.37
CA SER A 33 -13.12 4.76 -8.14
C SER A 33 -12.11 5.04 -9.26
N ARG A 34 -11.84 4.06 -10.15
CA ARG A 34 -11.02 4.27 -11.35
C ARG A 34 -11.56 5.42 -12.19
N VAL A 35 -12.87 5.45 -12.44
CA VAL A 35 -13.49 6.38 -13.37
C VAL A 35 -13.29 7.82 -12.90
N ASP A 36 -13.33 8.03 -11.59
CA ASP A 36 -13.16 9.36 -10.99
C ASP A 36 -11.68 9.76 -10.86
N ILE A 37 -10.82 8.83 -10.45
CA ILE A 37 -9.44 9.13 -10.07
C ILE A 37 -8.47 9.05 -11.25
N ALA A 38 -8.65 8.05 -12.12
CA ALA A 38 -7.71 7.73 -13.19
C ALA A 38 -8.41 7.13 -14.41
N PRO A 39 -9.28 7.90 -15.10
CA PRO A 39 -10.07 7.41 -16.24
C PRO A 39 -9.19 6.89 -17.38
N ASP A 40 -8.02 7.50 -17.57
CA ASP A 40 -7.08 7.18 -18.65
C ASP A 40 -6.29 5.88 -18.41
N ILE A 41 -6.27 5.36 -17.19
CA ILE A 41 -5.57 4.11 -16.88
C ILE A 41 -6.42 2.92 -17.39
N PRO A 42 -5.84 2.00 -18.18
CA PRO A 42 -6.57 0.84 -18.69
C PRO A 42 -7.04 -0.06 -17.54
N VAL A 43 -8.25 -0.59 -17.67
CA VAL A 43 -8.89 -1.45 -16.65
C VAL A 43 -8.02 -2.64 -16.26
N THR A 44 -7.29 -3.21 -17.22
CA THR A 44 -6.38 -4.34 -16.96
C THR A 44 -5.28 -3.96 -15.98
N LEU A 45 -4.65 -2.80 -16.17
CA LEU A 45 -3.60 -2.32 -15.28
C LEU A 45 -4.16 -2.00 -13.89
N TRP A 46 -5.33 -1.36 -13.83
CA TRP A 46 -6.04 -1.06 -12.58
C TRP A 46 -6.39 -2.33 -11.79
N ARG A 47 -6.79 -3.40 -12.48
CA ARG A 47 -7.10 -4.71 -11.88
C ARG A 47 -5.85 -5.46 -11.42
N SER A 48 -4.71 -5.26 -12.09
CA SER A 48 -3.45 -5.90 -11.68
C SER A 48 -2.80 -5.25 -10.45
N LEU A 49 -3.14 -4.00 -10.15
CA LEU A 49 -2.47 -3.23 -9.09
C LEU A 49 -2.44 -3.91 -7.71
N PRO A 50 -3.54 -4.51 -7.20
CA PRO A 50 -3.52 -5.18 -5.90
C PRO A 50 -2.56 -6.37 -5.86
N PHE A 51 -2.37 -7.07 -7.00
CA PHE A 51 -1.43 -8.17 -7.10
C PHE A 51 0.02 -7.65 -7.07
N VAL A 52 0.30 -6.54 -7.77
CA VAL A 52 1.61 -5.89 -7.72
C VAL A 52 1.92 -5.41 -6.31
N GLU A 53 0.98 -4.75 -5.64
CA GLU A 53 1.11 -4.34 -4.24
C GLU A 53 1.39 -5.53 -3.31
N THR A 54 0.69 -6.64 -3.52
CA THR A 54 0.91 -7.88 -2.75
C THR A 54 2.32 -8.42 -2.96
N LEU A 55 2.77 -8.54 -4.21
CA LEU A 55 4.10 -9.05 -4.54
C LEU A 55 5.21 -8.18 -3.96
N VAL A 56 5.09 -6.85 -4.05
CA VAL A 56 6.07 -5.91 -3.49
C VAL A 56 6.03 -5.96 -1.95
N GLY A 57 4.84 -6.01 -1.35
CA GLY A 57 4.67 -6.11 0.10
C GLY A 57 5.26 -7.40 0.68
N VAL A 58 5.01 -8.55 0.04
CA VAL A 58 5.62 -9.84 0.41
C VAL A 58 7.13 -9.79 0.20
N GLY A 59 7.60 -9.24 -0.93
CA GLY A 59 9.01 -9.06 -1.22
C GLY A 59 9.73 -8.25 -0.14
N LEU A 60 9.14 -7.14 0.32
CA LEU A 60 9.67 -6.38 1.45
C LEU A 60 9.65 -7.18 2.76
N ALA A 61 8.56 -7.91 3.04
CA ALA A 61 8.43 -8.69 4.26
C ALA A 61 9.53 -9.77 4.38
N ILE A 62 9.89 -10.44 3.29
CA ILE A 62 10.94 -11.48 3.27
C ILE A 62 12.35 -10.90 3.08
N GLY A 63 12.50 -9.57 3.00
CA GLY A 63 13.80 -8.91 2.81
C GLY A 63 14.38 -9.05 1.39
N PHE A 64 13.54 -9.15 0.34
CA PHE A 64 13.98 -9.28 -1.06
C PHE A 64 14.51 -7.96 -1.63
N ARG A 65 15.72 -7.60 -1.22
CA ARG A 65 16.42 -6.37 -1.61
C ARG A 65 17.38 -6.61 -2.79
N PRO A 66 17.74 -5.55 -3.53
CA PRO A 66 17.21 -4.18 -3.48
C PRO A 66 15.87 -4.01 -4.21
N TRP A 67 15.45 -5.04 -4.96
CA TRP A 67 14.36 -4.97 -5.93
C TRP A 67 13.00 -4.62 -5.31
N ALA A 68 12.63 -5.19 -4.17
CA ALA A 68 11.37 -4.86 -3.51
C ALA A 68 11.32 -3.40 -3.03
N GLY A 69 12.47 -2.86 -2.58
CA GLY A 69 12.59 -1.45 -2.20
C GLY A 69 12.41 -0.51 -3.41
N VAL A 70 13.07 -0.81 -4.53
CA VAL A 70 12.94 -0.03 -5.77
C VAL A 70 11.50 -0.09 -6.30
N ALA A 71 10.88 -1.27 -6.28
CA ALA A 71 9.49 -1.44 -6.67
C ALA A 71 8.54 -0.65 -5.77
N ALA A 72 8.78 -0.61 -4.46
CA ALA A 72 8.01 0.20 -3.52
C ALA A 72 8.14 1.71 -3.79
N VAL A 73 9.34 2.21 -4.11
CA VAL A 73 9.55 3.60 -4.53
C VAL A 73 8.70 3.93 -5.76
N ALA A 74 8.75 3.07 -6.79
CA ALA A 74 7.99 3.27 -8.01
C ALA A 74 6.47 3.27 -7.73
N LEU A 75 6.01 2.35 -6.89
CA LEU A 75 4.59 2.16 -6.59
C LEU A 75 4.01 3.33 -5.78
N PHE A 76 4.67 3.72 -4.68
CA PHE A 76 4.24 4.88 -3.89
C PHE A 76 4.40 6.21 -4.63
N GLY A 77 5.47 6.35 -5.43
CA GLY A 77 5.68 7.51 -6.30
C GLY A 77 4.57 7.65 -7.34
N MET A 78 4.22 6.56 -8.01
CA MET A 78 3.11 6.54 -8.97
C MET A 78 1.77 6.88 -8.29
N PHE A 79 1.50 6.35 -7.09
CA PHE A 79 0.32 6.76 -6.32
C PHE A 79 0.30 8.25 -6.02
N GLY A 80 1.42 8.82 -5.57
CA GLY A 80 1.53 10.25 -5.33
C GLY A 80 1.23 11.08 -6.57
N ILE A 81 1.75 10.68 -7.73
CA ILE A 81 1.51 11.34 -9.01
C ILE A 81 0.03 11.28 -9.40
N VAL A 82 -0.58 10.09 -9.36
CA VAL A 82 -2.00 9.90 -9.70
C VAL A 82 -2.90 10.75 -8.80
N LEU A 83 -2.64 10.76 -7.48
CA LEU A 83 -3.40 11.58 -6.53
C LEU A 83 -3.20 13.08 -6.76
N ALA A 84 -1.99 13.51 -7.10
CA ALA A 84 -1.71 14.91 -7.41
C ALA A 84 -2.45 15.35 -8.70
N ILE A 85 -2.47 14.51 -9.73
CA ILE A 85 -3.21 14.79 -10.97
C ILE A 85 -4.71 14.86 -10.68
N ALA A 86 -5.27 13.86 -9.99
CA ALA A 86 -6.69 13.84 -9.62
C ALA A 86 -7.08 15.08 -8.79
N TYR A 87 -6.25 15.46 -7.81
CA TYR A 87 -6.47 16.65 -7.00
C TYR A 87 -6.44 17.94 -7.84
N ARG A 88 -5.48 18.07 -8.76
CA ARG A 88 -5.41 19.21 -9.69
C ARG A 88 -6.62 19.31 -10.61
N ASN A 89 -7.22 18.18 -10.97
CA ASN A 89 -8.44 18.11 -11.77
C ASN A 89 -9.72 18.33 -10.94
N GLY A 90 -9.60 18.69 -9.65
CA GLY A 90 -10.74 18.98 -8.79
C GLY A 90 -11.47 17.74 -8.25
N VAL A 91 -10.91 16.54 -8.44
CA VAL A 91 -11.50 15.30 -7.94
C VAL A 91 -11.43 15.30 -6.40
N ARG A 92 -12.59 15.12 -5.76
CA ARG A 92 -12.73 15.03 -4.29
C ARG A 92 -13.37 13.72 -3.82
N ALA A 93 -13.28 12.69 -4.66
CA ALA A 93 -13.76 11.36 -4.37
C ALA A 93 -13.00 10.73 -3.19
N ASP A 94 -13.61 9.75 -2.54
CA ASP A 94 -12.96 8.97 -1.49
C ASP A 94 -11.89 8.05 -2.10
N CYS A 95 -10.63 8.27 -1.71
CA CYS A 95 -9.52 7.42 -2.10
C CYS A 95 -9.31 6.38 -1.00
N ASN A 96 -9.85 5.18 -1.20
CA ASN A 96 -9.60 4.01 -0.35
C ASN A 96 -8.21 3.40 -0.60
N CYS A 97 -7.24 4.20 -1.06
CA CYS A 97 -5.98 3.72 -1.62
C CYS A 97 -5.04 3.12 -0.57
N PHE A 98 -5.21 3.46 0.71
CA PHE A 98 -4.36 3.04 1.84
C PHE A 98 -5.13 2.41 3.01
N GLY A 99 -6.42 2.17 2.87
CA GLY A 99 -7.23 2.01 4.08
C GLY A 99 -8.72 2.22 3.88
N ALA A 100 -9.54 1.26 4.31
CA ALA A 100 -10.87 1.57 4.82
C ALA A 100 -10.83 2.18 6.25
N PHE A 101 -9.69 2.07 6.94
CA PHE A 101 -9.51 2.57 8.31
C PHE A 101 -9.32 4.09 8.39
N LEU A 102 -8.81 4.71 7.32
CA LEU A 102 -8.74 6.17 7.19
C LEU A 102 -9.25 6.54 5.79
N PRO A 103 -10.59 6.50 5.56
CA PRO A 103 -11.16 6.99 4.33
C PRO A 103 -10.76 8.46 4.20
N THR A 104 -9.87 8.72 3.25
CA THR A 104 -9.34 10.05 3.00
C THR A 104 -9.74 10.45 1.60
N LYS A 105 -10.34 11.63 1.49
CA LYS A 105 -10.63 12.22 0.19
C LYS A 105 -9.34 12.49 -0.54
N VAL A 106 -9.39 12.43 -1.87
CA VAL A 106 -8.31 12.95 -2.72
C VAL A 106 -8.02 14.39 -2.30
N GLY A 107 -6.80 14.64 -1.85
CA GLY A 107 -6.41 15.90 -1.24
C GLY A 107 -4.96 15.94 -0.78
N PRO A 108 -4.50 17.08 -0.24
CA PRO A 108 -3.10 17.30 0.13
C PRO A 108 -2.57 16.28 1.14
N VAL A 109 -3.42 15.83 2.07
CA VAL A 109 -3.06 14.82 3.09
C VAL A 109 -2.76 13.47 2.45
N ALA A 110 -3.59 13.02 1.50
CA ALA A 110 -3.39 11.76 0.80
C ALA A 110 -2.11 11.79 -0.05
N ILE A 111 -1.86 12.91 -0.73
CA ILE A 111 -0.63 13.14 -1.50
C ILE A 111 0.58 13.14 -0.57
N GLY A 112 0.52 13.87 0.55
CA GLY A 112 1.61 13.93 1.53
C GLY A 112 1.95 12.55 2.10
N ARG A 113 0.95 11.72 2.39
CA ARG A 113 1.16 10.33 2.83
C ARG A 113 1.85 9.48 1.77
N ALA A 114 1.42 9.58 0.50
CA ALA A 114 2.05 8.86 -0.60
C ALA A 114 3.52 9.27 -0.78
N ILE A 115 3.80 10.58 -0.72
CA ILE A 115 5.16 11.13 -0.79
C ILE A 115 6.00 10.64 0.40
N ALA A 116 5.47 10.66 1.62
CA ALA A 116 6.17 10.18 2.80
C ALA A 116 6.56 8.69 2.67
N LEU A 117 5.64 7.84 2.21
CA LEU A 117 5.91 6.42 1.96
C LEU A 117 6.93 6.20 0.84
N ALA A 118 6.88 7.01 -0.22
CA ALA A 118 7.88 6.98 -1.28
C ALA A 118 9.27 7.37 -0.75
N LEU A 119 9.37 8.44 0.06
CA LEU A 119 10.63 8.88 0.67
C LEU A 119 11.18 7.83 1.65
N MET A 120 10.33 7.18 2.45
CA MET A 120 10.73 6.06 3.29
C MET A 120 11.30 4.91 2.44
N SER A 121 10.65 4.60 1.31
CA SER A 121 11.13 3.57 0.39
C SER A 121 12.48 3.94 -0.24
N VAL A 122 12.69 5.23 -0.57
CA VAL A 122 14.00 5.73 -1.04
C VAL A 122 15.05 5.57 0.05
N ALA A 123 14.74 5.98 1.29
CA ALA A 123 15.65 5.82 2.42
C ALA A 123 16.02 4.35 2.63
N LEU A 124 15.06 3.43 2.56
CA LEU A 124 15.31 2.00 2.63
C LEU A 124 16.29 1.53 1.54
N VAL A 125 16.09 1.94 0.28
CA VAL A 125 17.01 1.58 -0.81
C VAL A 125 18.42 2.12 -0.56
N ARG A 126 18.56 3.32 0.02
CA ARG A 126 19.87 3.94 0.29
C ARG A 126 20.62 3.34 1.47
N ILE A 127 19.93 2.77 2.45
CA ILE A 127 20.55 2.25 3.69
C ILE A 127 21.38 0.96 3.44
N GLY A 128 21.24 0.30 2.28
CA GLY A 128 21.99 -0.94 1.95
C GLY A 128 21.62 -2.14 2.84
N ASP A 129 22.10 -3.35 2.50
CA ASP A 129 21.67 -4.61 3.13
C ASP A 129 22.28 -4.85 4.52
N PRO A 130 21.48 -5.06 5.58
CA PRO A 130 21.83 -6.00 6.63
C PRO A 130 21.40 -7.40 6.18
N ALA A 131 22.37 -8.27 5.94
CA ALA A 131 22.17 -9.67 5.59
C ALA A 131 21.13 -10.38 6.48
N ALA A 132 20.28 -11.17 5.82
CA ALA A 132 19.49 -12.30 6.29
C ALA A 132 19.34 -12.49 7.82
N ALA A 133 18.18 -12.09 8.35
CA ALA A 133 17.56 -12.59 9.59
C ALA A 133 16.14 -12.00 9.61
N THR A 134 15.00 -12.71 9.60
CA THR A 134 14.67 -14.04 10.11
C THR A 134 13.30 -14.42 9.54
N GLY A 135 13.19 -15.54 8.83
CA GLY A 135 11.96 -16.01 8.17
C GLY A 135 10.77 -16.32 9.11
N ALA A 136 10.92 -16.22 10.42
CA ALA A 136 9.87 -16.50 11.41
C ALA A 136 9.16 -15.24 11.95
N LEU A 137 9.86 -14.10 12.09
CA LEU A 137 9.25 -12.82 12.52
C LEU A 137 8.77 -11.98 11.34
N ALA A 138 9.38 -12.18 10.17
CA ALA A 138 9.04 -11.52 8.91
C ALA A 138 7.60 -11.79 8.42
N LEU A 139 7.08 -12.98 8.68
CA LEU A 139 5.73 -13.37 8.26
C LEU A 139 4.67 -13.13 9.35
N SER A 140 5.02 -13.21 10.64
CA SER A 140 4.04 -13.13 11.72
C SER A 140 3.41 -11.75 11.88
N VAL A 141 4.17 -10.66 11.69
CA VAL A 141 3.64 -9.29 11.78
C VAL A 141 2.68 -8.96 10.63
N PRO A 142 3.05 -9.12 9.34
CA PRO A 142 2.12 -8.87 8.26
C PRO A 142 0.95 -9.86 8.25
N LEU A 143 1.14 -11.13 8.63
CA LEU A 143 0.03 -12.09 8.73
C LEU A 143 -0.94 -11.72 9.86
N THR A 144 -0.46 -11.32 11.03
CA THR A 144 -1.35 -10.89 12.13
C THR A 144 -2.11 -9.62 11.77
N VAL A 145 -1.45 -8.64 11.14
CA VAL A 145 -2.12 -7.44 10.64
C VAL A 145 -3.14 -7.78 9.55
N THR A 146 -2.79 -8.64 8.58
CA THR A 146 -3.71 -9.05 7.51
C THR A 146 -4.88 -9.87 8.06
N ALA A 147 -4.63 -10.78 9.01
CA ALA A 147 -5.65 -11.57 9.67
C ALA A 147 -6.60 -10.69 10.50
N LEU A 148 -6.07 -9.71 11.24
CA LEU A 148 -6.89 -8.74 11.98
C LEU A 148 -7.72 -7.87 11.05
N VAL A 149 -7.15 -7.40 9.94
CA VAL A 149 -7.85 -6.60 8.93
C VAL A 149 -8.94 -7.41 8.23
N SER A 150 -8.65 -8.68 7.91
CA SER A 150 -9.63 -9.59 7.32
C SER A 150 -10.75 -9.93 8.30
N LEU A 151 -10.42 -10.23 9.56
CA LEU A 151 -11.39 -10.50 10.62
C LEU A 151 -12.30 -9.28 10.87
N TYR A 152 -11.72 -8.09 10.94
CA TYR A 152 -12.49 -6.84 11.09
C TYR A 152 -13.39 -6.58 9.89
N GLY A 153 -12.91 -6.83 8.65
CA GLY A 153 -13.72 -6.73 7.45
C GLY A 153 -14.96 -7.63 7.48
N THR A 154 -14.80 -8.86 7.98
CA THR A 154 -15.92 -9.82 8.14
C THR A 154 -16.88 -9.42 9.26
N LEU A 155 -16.37 -8.83 10.35
CA LEU A 155 -17.18 -8.44 11.52
C LEU A 155 -17.93 -7.11 11.33
N ARG A 156 -17.42 -6.20 10.49
CA ARG A 156 -18.02 -4.88 10.24
C ARG A 156 -19.54 -4.90 9.91
N PRO A 157 -20.05 -5.75 8.99
CA PRO A 157 -21.48 -5.79 8.69
C PRO A 157 -22.36 -6.35 9.82
N MET A 158 -21.77 -7.06 10.81
CA MET A 158 -22.49 -7.55 11.98
C MET A 158 -22.63 -6.47 13.07
N LEU A 159 -21.69 -5.52 13.13
CA LEU A 159 -21.65 -4.45 14.14
C LEU A 159 -22.44 -3.19 13.72
N SER A 160 -22.87 -3.09 12.47
CA SER A 160 -23.60 -1.93 11.94
C SER A 160 -25.12 -2.15 11.87
N ARG A 161 -25.67 -3.05 12.67
CA ARG A 161 -27.11 -3.25 12.89
C ARG A 161 -27.49 -2.75 14.28
#